data_AF-A0A150T2F5-F1
#
_entry.id   AF-A0A150T2F5-F1
#
_cell.length_a   1.000
_cell.length_b   1.000
_cell.length_c   1.000
_cell.angle_alpha   90.00
_cell.angle_beta   90.00
_cell.angle_gamma   90.00
#
_symmetry.space_group_name_H-M   'P 1'
#
loop_
_entity.id
_entity.type
_entity.pdbx_description
1 polymer ?
#
loop_
_entity_poly.entity_id
_entity_poly.type
_entity_poly.pdbx_seq_one_letter_code
_entity_poly.pdbx_strand_id
1 'polypeptide(L)'
;MGALKGSISFSKFYVRGDLPEGFRDKFVERIRLRAFRPLTVEEDAEQRAGWCSIENPLDCELDHGKIFFNSYLNLGLRTDRWQVPAALFKAHFAEAEREHLAKRGREKLGRREKEELRAVVSRKLRAQLMPVMKVVDLSWNLEAGVVRFWNQSPRAHEGLAELFEDTFELDLVPESPYTAARELGLTSEQLAAFEVLKPTVFHAESTLGGAL
;
A
#
# COMPACT_ATOMS: atom_id res chain seq x y z
N MET A 1 5.22 6.07 10.04
CA MET A 1 6.28 5.26 10.67
C MET A 1 7.28 5.01 9.59
N GLY A 2 8.53 5.40 9.81
CA GLY A 2 9.54 5.43 8.74
C GLY A 2 10.86 4.86 9.23
N ALA A 3 11.68 4.42 8.28
CA ALA A 3 13.02 3.90 8.53
C ALA A 3 13.90 4.91 9.27
N LEU A 4 13.61 6.21 9.09
CA LEU A 4 14.42 7.31 9.61
C LEU A 4 13.93 7.87 10.96
N LYS A 5 12.77 7.43 11.48
CA LYS A 5 12.17 7.97 12.73
C LYS A 5 11.38 6.92 13.52
N GLY A 6 11.81 6.62 14.75
CA GLY A 6 11.01 5.90 15.77
C GLY A 6 11.38 4.43 16.00
N SER A 7 10.49 3.68 16.67
CA SER A 7 10.65 2.24 16.95
C SER A 7 10.69 1.44 15.65
N ILE A 8 11.65 0.52 15.54
CA ILE A 8 11.91 -0.27 14.34
C ILE A 8 10.88 -1.41 14.23
N SER A 9 9.69 -1.10 13.72
CA SER A 9 8.68 -2.10 13.34
C SER A 9 8.52 -2.09 11.83
N PHE A 10 8.94 -3.17 11.17
CA PHE A 10 8.81 -3.38 9.73
C PHE A 10 8.36 -4.81 9.44
N SER A 11 7.82 -5.00 8.24
CA SER A 11 7.67 -6.32 7.61
C SER A 11 8.84 -6.56 6.66
N LYS A 12 9.34 -7.80 6.64
CA LYS A 12 10.43 -8.21 5.76
C LYS A 12 9.87 -9.04 4.61
N PHE A 13 10.43 -8.84 3.41
CA PHE A 13 10.11 -9.58 2.20
C PHE A 13 11.41 -10.02 1.52
N TYR A 14 11.35 -11.17 0.86
CA TYR A 14 12.39 -11.66 -0.04
C TYR A 14 11.98 -11.37 -1.48
N VAL A 15 12.92 -10.85 -2.29
CA VAL A 15 12.68 -10.58 -3.71
C VAL A 15 12.97 -11.84 -4.52
N ARG A 16 12.06 -12.22 -5.41
CA ARG A 16 12.24 -13.35 -6.34
C ARG A 16 12.46 -12.84 -7.76
N GLY A 17 13.38 -13.52 -8.46
CA GLY A 17 13.84 -13.15 -9.80
C GLY A 17 15.25 -12.55 -9.76
N ASP A 18 15.84 -12.41 -10.94
CA ASP A 18 17.20 -11.90 -11.11
C ASP A 18 17.20 -10.43 -11.50
N LEU A 19 18.14 -9.67 -10.95
CA LEU A 19 18.32 -8.27 -11.36
C LEU A 19 18.81 -8.22 -12.82
N PRO A 20 18.15 -7.46 -13.70
CA PRO A 20 18.57 -7.38 -15.10
C PRO A 20 19.93 -6.67 -15.24
N GLU A 21 20.63 -6.92 -16.34
CA GLU A 21 21.83 -6.13 -16.67
C GLU A 21 21.47 -4.63 -16.79
N GLY A 22 22.29 -3.78 -16.18
CA GLY A 22 22.05 -2.33 -16.12
C GLY A 22 20.80 -1.95 -15.31
N PHE A 23 20.38 -2.78 -14.34
CA PHE A 23 19.12 -2.57 -13.60
C PHE A 23 19.00 -1.17 -12.98
N ARG A 24 20.10 -0.52 -12.58
CA ARG A 24 20.05 0.79 -11.91
C ARG A 24 19.35 1.84 -12.77
N ASP A 25 19.75 1.98 -14.04
CA ASP A 25 19.18 2.98 -14.95
C ASP A 25 17.74 2.63 -15.30
N LYS A 26 17.46 1.35 -15.58
CA LYS A 26 16.11 0.82 -15.85
C LYS A 26 15.18 1.07 -14.67
N PHE A 27 15.65 0.84 -13.45
CA PHE A 27 14.86 1.05 -12.24
C PHE A 27 14.57 2.53 -12.03
N VAL A 28 15.54 3.44 -12.24
CA VAL A 28 15.25 4.88 -12.16
C VAL A 28 14.15 5.28 -13.16
N GLU A 29 14.23 4.83 -14.41
CA GLU A 29 13.20 5.08 -15.42
C GLU A 29 11.82 4.55 -14.98
N ARG A 30 11.75 3.27 -14.57
CA ARG A 30 10.50 2.63 -14.16
C ARG A 30 9.91 3.22 -12.88
N ILE A 31 10.77 3.61 -11.94
CA ILE A 31 10.37 4.33 -10.71
C ILE A 31 9.79 5.68 -11.08
N ARG A 32 10.42 6.46 -11.98
CA ARG A 32 9.90 7.76 -12.44
C ARG A 32 8.54 7.63 -13.13
N LEU A 33 8.36 6.61 -13.96
CA LEU A 33 7.06 6.31 -14.60
C LEU A 33 5.95 6.05 -13.57
N ARG A 34 6.32 5.63 -12.36
CA ARG A 34 5.42 5.32 -11.24
C ARG A 34 5.62 6.23 -10.05
N ALA A 35 6.25 7.39 -10.27
CA ALA A 35 6.35 8.42 -9.26
C ALA A 35 4.95 8.91 -8.90
N PHE A 36 4.76 9.27 -7.65
CA PHE A 36 3.48 9.73 -7.15
C PHE A 36 3.06 10.98 -7.92
N ARG A 37 1.80 10.97 -8.40
CA ARG A 37 1.13 12.15 -8.94
C ARG A 37 -0.07 12.48 -8.06
N PRO A 38 -0.37 13.76 -7.79
CA PRO A 38 -1.54 14.15 -6.99
C PRO A 38 -2.85 13.61 -7.57
N LEU A 39 -3.84 13.42 -6.70
CA LEU A 39 -5.23 13.22 -7.11
C LEU A 39 -5.79 14.54 -7.65
N THR A 40 -6.56 14.45 -8.72
CA THR A 40 -7.33 15.60 -9.24
C THR A 40 -8.81 15.41 -8.91
N VAL A 41 -9.55 16.51 -8.89
CA VAL A 41 -10.99 16.51 -8.58
C VAL A 41 -11.79 15.89 -9.73
N GLU A 42 -11.24 15.95 -10.93
CA GLU A 42 -11.86 15.49 -12.17
C GLU A 42 -11.86 13.97 -12.31
N GLU A 43 -10.84 13.33 -11.74
CA GLU A 43 -10.66 11.88 -11.72
C GLU A 43 -11.67 11.20 -10.79
N ASP A 44 -12.17 10.04 -11.21
CA ASP A 44 -13.02 9.20 -10.35
C ASP A 44 -12.21 8.25 -9.45
N ALA A 45 -10.97 8.61 -9.15
CA ALA A 45 -10.11 7.86 -8.25
C ALA A 45 -10.31 8.32 -6.81
N GLU A 46 -10.64 7.41 -5.89
CA GLU A 46 -10.75 7.70 -4.46
C GLU A 46 -9.39 7.78 -3.75
N GLN A 47 -8.41 7.05 -4.27
CA GLN A 47 -7.05 7.01 -3.77
C GLN A 47 -6.05 6.89 -4.92
N ARG A 48 -4.81 7.26 -4.65
CA ARG A 48 -3.69 7.06 -5.55
C ARG A 48 -2.43 6.72 -4.77
N ALA A 49 -1.67 5.77 -5.27
CA ALA A 49 -0.36 5.43 -4.75
C ALA A 49 0.73 5.68 -5.80
N GLY A 50 1.97 5.87 -5.34
CA GLY A 50 3.15 5.98 -6.20
C GLY A 50 4.42 6.22 -5.38
N TRP A 51 5.56 6.19 -6.05
CA TRP A 51 6.87 6.40 -5.43
C TRP A 51 7.15 7.87 -5.14
N CYS A 52 7.72 8.15 -3.97
CA CYS A 52 8.28 9.45 -3.63
C CYS A 52 9.66 9.25 -2.97
N SER A 53 10.37 10.36 -2.73
CA SER A 53 11.63 10.31 -1.99
C SER A 53 11.36 9.82 -0.58
N ILE A 54 12.26 8.96 -0.07
CA ILE A 54 12.21 8.49 1.32
C ILE A 54 12.51 9.62 2.31
N GLU A 55 13.28 10.64 1.90
CA GLU A 55 13.65 11.78 2.75
C GLU A 55 12.57 12.86 2.75
N ASN A 56 11.94 13.10 1.60
CA ASN A 56 10.90 14.12 1.44
C ASN A 56 9.71 13.57 0.62
N PRO A 57 8.54 13.34 1.24
CA PRO A 57 7.41 12.74 0.54
C PRO A 57 6.71 13.66 -0.49
N LEU A 58 7.07 14.94 -0.52
CA LEU A 58 6.61 15.87 -1.55
C LEU A 58 7.53 15.90 -2.78
N ASP A 59 8.74 15.34 -2.66
CA ASP A 59 9.68 15.21 -3.76
C ASP A 59 9.43 13.91 -4.52
N CYS A 60 8.89 14.04 -5.74
CA CYS A 60 8.60 12.93 -6.64
C CYS A 60 9.56 12.90 -7.86
N GLU A 61 10.54 13.81 -7.90
CA GLU A 61 11.57 13.85 -8.94
C GLU A 61 12.73 12.94 -8.52
N LEU A 62 12.62 11.66 -8.84
CA LEU A 62 13.49 10.61 -8.32
C LEU A 62 14.67 10.35 -9.25
N ASP A 63 15.89 10.67 -8.83
CA ASP A 63 17.12 10.37 -9.57
C ASP A 63 17.97 9.29 -8.85
N HIS A 64 19.10 8.92 -9.45
CA HIS A 64 19.99 7.92 -8.89
C HIS A 64 20.43 8.23 -7.46
N GLY A 65 20.75 9.49 -7.16
CA GLY A 65 21.26 9.89 -5.85
C GLY A 65 20.20 9.86 -4.75
N LYS A 66 18.93 10.04 -5.13
CA LYS A 66 17.79 9.95 -4.20
C LYS A 66 17.29 8.52 -4.00
N ILE A 67 17.54 7.63 -4.96
CA ILE A 67 17.06 6.25 -4.96
C ILE A 67 18.09 5.31 -4.33
N PHE A 68 19.36 5.42 -4.75
CA PHE A 68 20.39 4.44 -4.42
C PHE A 68 21.39 4.96 -3.38
N PHE A 69 21.56 4.18 -2.32
CA PHE A 69 22.49 4.42 -1.24
C PHE A 69 23.37 3.19 -1.06
N ASN A 70 24.55 3.18 -1.69
CA ASN A 70 25.43 2.00 -1.77
C ASN A 70 24.69 0.77 -2.36
N SER A 71 24.58 -0.29 -1.55
CA SER A 71 23.90 -1.55 -1.87
C SER A 71 22.39 -1.52 -1.60
N TYR A 72 21.85 -0.35 -1.25
CA TYR A 72 20.43 -0.17 -0.95
C TYR A 72 19.72 0.67 -2.01
N LEU A 73 18.47 0.30 -2.28
CA LEU A 73 17.48 1.11 -2.95
C LEU A 73 16.44 1.54 -1.91
N ASN A 74 16.22 2.84 -1.76
CA ASN A 74 15.30 3.41 -0.77
C ASN A 74 14.24 4.28 -1.42
N LEU A 75 12.98 4.08 -1.05
CA LEU A 75 11.84 4.81 -1.60
C LEU A 75 10.77 5.02 -0.51
N GLY A 76 9.92 6.02 -0.71
CA GLY A 76 8.64 6.14 -0.01
C GLY A 76 7.51 5.63 -0.88
N LEU A 77 6.64 4.78 -0.34
CA LEU A 77 5.33 4.50 -0.92
C LEU A 77 4.35 5.54 -0.39
N ARG A 78 4.02 6.54 -1.21
CA ARG A 78 3.00 7.54 -0.87
C ARG A 78 1.64 7.09 -1.37
N THR A 79 0.64 7.22 -0.52
CA THR A 79 -0.78 7.02 -0.85
C THR A 79 -1.57 8.23 -0.39
N ASP A 80 -2.21 8.91 -1.34
CA ASP A 80 -3.14 10.00 -1.06
C ASP A 80 -4.58 9.48 -1.26
N ARG A 81 -5.50 9.85 -0.37
CA ARG A 81 -6.92 9.45 -0.46
C ARG A 81 -7.88 10.58 -0.16
N TRP A 82 -8.99 10.62 -0.90
CA TRP A 82 -10.13 11.48 -0.57
C TRP A 82 -10.85 10.91 0.65
N GLN A 83 -10.75 11.58 1.79
CA GLN A 83 -11.45 11.18 3.01
C GLN A 83 -12.63 12.11 3.25
N VAL A 84 -13.74 11.89 2.55
CA VAL A 84 -14.99 12.64 2.75
C VAL A 84 -15.72 12.05 3.97
N PRO A 85 -15.96 12.83 5.05
CA PRO A 85 -16.72 12.33 6.19
C PRO A 85 -18.14 11.92 5.80
N ALA A 86 -18.60 10.74 6.22
CA ALA A 86 -19.89 10.19 5.82
C ALA A 86 -21.09 11.07 6.22
N ALA A 87 -21.02 11.73 7.38
CA ALA A 87 -22.06 12.66 7.82
C ALA A 87 -22.17 13.88 6.89
N LEU A 88 -21.01 14.43 6.47
CA LEU A 88 -20.95 15.56 5.55
C LEU A 88 -21.51 15.17 4.18
N PHE A 89 -21.09 14.02 3.65
CA PHE A 89 -21.60 13.50 2.38
C PHE A 89 -23.13 13.34 2.41
N LYS A 90 -23.67 12.71 3.46
CA LYS A 90 -25.12 12.49 3.62
C LYS A 90 -25.90 13.80 3.65
N ALA A 91 -25.41 14.81 4.37
CA ALA A 91 -26.06 16.12 4.46
C ALA A 91 -26.10 16.83 3.09
N HIS A 92 -24.97 16.90 2.38
CA HIS A 92 -24.92 17.52 1.06
C HIS A 92 -25.71 16.73 0.00
N PHE A 93 -25.73 15.40 0.10
CA PHE A 93 -26.53 14.56 -0.78
C PHE A 93 -28.03 14.82 -0.61
N ALA A 94 -28.52 14.87 0.64
CA ALA A 94 -29.92 15.15 0.93
C ALA A 94 -30.35 16.55 0.46
N GLU A 95 -29.47 17.54 0.58
CA GLU A 95 -29.70 18.90 0.05
C GLU A 95 -29.85 18.88 -1.48
N ALA A 96 -28.87 18.29 -2.18
CA ALA A 96 -28.87 18.21 -3.62
C ALA A 96 -30.05 17.39 -4.17
N GLU A 97 -30.45 16.34 -3.46
CA GLU A 97 -31.61 15.50 -3.81
C GLU A 97 -32.91 16.32 -3.71
N ARG A 98 -33.09 17.08 -2.62
CA ARG A 98 -34.26 17.95 -2.45
C ARG A 98 -34.36 19.01 -3.54
N GLU A 99 -33.25 19.67 -3.87
CA GLU A 99 -33.20 20.65 -4.96
C GLU A 99 -33.52 20.03 -6.33
N HIS A 100 -32.98 18.83 -6.61
CA HIS A 100 -33.19 18.14 -7.88
C HIS A 100 -34.66 17.74 -8.06
N LEU A 101 -35.28 17.19 -7.01
CA LEU A 101 -36.68 16.78 -6.99
C LEU A 101 -37.62 17.98 -7.15
N ALA A 102 -37.35 19.08 -6.44
CA ALA A 102 -38.12 20.32 -6.54
C ALA A 102 -38.10 20.90 -7.96
N LYS A 103 -36.93 20.92 -8.62
CA LYS A 103 -36.78 21.41 -10.01
C LYS A 103 -37.53 20.56 -11.04
N ARG A 104 -37.69 19.25 -10.79
CA ARG A 104 -38.33 18.29 -11.71
C ARG A 104 -39.80 18.02 -11.37
N GLY A 105 -40.30 18.51 -10.23
CA GLY A 105 -41.66 18.22 -9.75
C GLY A 105 -41.90 16.74 -9.45
N ARG A 106 -40.89 16.03 -8.96
CA ARG A 106 -40.95 14.58 -8.68
C ARG A 106 -40.72 14.28 -7.21
N GLU A 107 -41.24 13.15 -6.72
CA GLU A 107 -41.07 12.73 -5.32
C GLU A 107 -39.85 11.84 -5.07
N LYS A 108 -39.31 11.17 -6.10
CA LYS A 108 -38.20 10.20 -5.98
C LYS A 108 -37.26 10.23 -7.18
N LEU A 109 -35.97 9.99 -6.93
CA LEU A 109 -34.93 9.80 -7.95
C LEU A 109 -34.94 8.35 -8.46
N GLY A 110 -34.72 8.17 -9.77
CA GLY A 110 -34.36 6.88 -10.34
C GLY A 110 -32.95 6.44 -9.92
N ARG A 111 -32.62 5.16 -10.10
CA ARG A 111 -31.30 4.60 -9.74
C ARG A 111 -30.14 5.36 -10.40
N ARG A 112 -30.24 5.57 -11.72
CA ARG A 112 -29.23 6.30 -12.50
C ARG A 112 -29.06 7.75 -12.05
N GLU A 113 -30.17 8.47 -11.85
CA GLU A 113 -30.15 9.85 -11.35
C GLU A 113 -29.49 9.93 -9.97
N LYS A 114 -29.71 8.92 -9.12
CA LYS A 114 -29.08 8.83 -7.80
C LYS A 114 -27.56 8.64 -7.91
N GLU A 115 -27.09 7.80 -8.82
CA GLU A 115 -25.66 7.58 -9.06
C GLU A 115 -24.99 8.85 -9.62
N GLU A 116 -25.62 9.51 -10.59
CA GLU A 116 -25.16 10.80 -11.14
C GLU A 116 -25.09 11.89 -10.06
N LEU A 117 -26.12 12.00 -9.21
CA LEU A 117 -26.14 12.97 -8.12
C LEU A 117 -25.05 12.69 -7.07
N ARG A 118 -24.77 11.41 -6.77
CA ARG A 118 -23.65 11.04 -5.88
C ARG A 118 -22.32 11.49 -6.46
N ALA A 119 -22.09 11.28 -7.75
CA ALA A 119 -20.84 11.71 -8.41
C ALA A 119 -20.67 13.24 -8.36
N VAL A 120 -21.75 14.00 -8.59
CA VAL A 120 -21.75 15.48 -8.48
C VAL A 120 -21.41 15.93 -7.06
N VAL A 121 -22.07 15.35 -6.05
CA VAL A 121 -21.83 15.70 -4.63
C VAL A 121 -20.41 15.31 -4.21
N SER A 122 -19.93 14.12 -4.59
CA SER A 122 -18.56 13.69 -4.34
C SER A 122 -17.55 14.65 -4.94
N ARG A 123 -17.70 15.02 -6.21
CA ARG A 123 -16.81 15.97 -6.90
C ARG A 123 -16.79 17.33 -6.21
N LYS A 124 -17.97 17.84 -5.84
CA LYS A 124 -18.10 19.11 -5.10
C LYS A 124 -17.36 19.07 -3.77
N LEU A 125 -17.49 17.98 -3.01
CA LEU A 125 -16.83 17.83 -1.71
C LEU A 125 -15.32 17.63 -1.85
N ARG A 126 -14.86 16.87 -2.86
CA ARG A 126 -13.42 16.72 -3.17
C ARG A 126 -12.77 18.07 -3.48
N ALA A 127 -13.46 18.96 -4.20
CA ALA A 127 -12.98 20.31 -4.49
C ALA A 127 -12.76 21.20 -3.26
N GLN A 128 -13.35 20.84 -2.12
CA GLN A 128 -13.28 21.60 -0.86
C GLN A 128 -12.33 20.97 0.16
N LEU A 129 -11.80 19.79 -0.13
CA LEU A 129 -10.96 19.02 0.77
C LEU A 129 -9.55 18.87 0.19
N MET A 130 -8.60 18.58 1.07
CA MET A 130 -7.28 18.08 0.66
C MET A 130 -7.23 16.57 0.86
N PRO A 131 -6.66 15.79 -0.07
CA PRO A 131 -6.42 14.37 0.16
C PRO A 131 -5.56 14.14 1.39
N VAL A 132 -5.85 13.07 2.13
CA VAL A 132 -5.02 12.65 3.26
C VAL A 132 -3.84 11.87 2.72
N MET A 133 -2.63 12.40 2.95
CA MET A 133 -1.36 11.76 2.59
C MET A 133 -0.93 10.75 3.65
N LYS A 134 -0.56 9.55 3.20
CA LYS A 134 0.12 8.54 4.01
C LYS A 134 1.38 8.08 3.27
N VAL A 135 2.48 7.94 4.00
CA VAL A 135 3.76 7.49 3.43
C VAL A 135 4.29 6.33 4.27
N VAL A 136 4.79 5.32 3.59
CA VAL A 136 5.47 4.18 4.21
C VAL A 136 6.82 3.99 3.54
N ASP A 137 7.87 3.92 4.35
CA ASP A 137 9.23 3.77 3.85
C ASP A 137 9.50 2.33 3.43
N LEU A 138 10.27 2.21 2.34
CA LEU A 138 10.80 0.97 1.81
C LEU A 138 12.32 1.07 1.70
N SER A 139 13.02 0.05 2.18
CA SER A 139 14.45 -0.12 2.03
C SER A 139 14.76 -1.51 1.51
N TRP A 140 15.35 -1.59 0.33
CA TRP A 140 15.73 -2.82 -0.34
C TRP A 140 17.24 -2.98 -0.34
N ASN A 141 17.76 -3.99 0.36
CA ASN A 141 19.13 -4.44 0.20
C ASN A 141 19.23 -5.30 -1.08
N LEU A 142 19.92 -4.79 -2.09
CA LEU A 142 20.02 -5.39 -3.42
C LEU A 142 20.96 -6.60 -3.44
N GLU A 143 21.93 -6.67 -2.53
CA GLU A 143 22.86 -7.81 -2.42
C GLU A 143 22.19 -9.01 -1.75
N ALA A 144 21.41 -8.76 -0.70
CA ALA A 144 20.72 -9.80 0.06
C ALA A 144 19.36 -10.19 -0.54
N GLY A 145 18.83 -9.42 -1.50
CA GLY A 145 17.48 -9.63 -2.03
C GLY A 145 16.38 -9.42 -0.97
N VAL A 146 16.61 -8.53 0.00
CA VAL A 146 15.71 -8.32 1.14
C VAL A 146 15.11 -6.92 1.14
N VAL A 147 13.79 -6.84 1.12
CA VAL A 147 13.01 -5.62 1.30
C VAL A 147 12.51 -5.51 2.74
N ARG A 148 12.69 -4.34 3.34
CA ARG A 148 12.07 -3.94 4.61
C ARG A 148 11.06 -2.84 4.33
N PHE A 149 9.85 -3.01 4.85
CA PHE A 149 8.74 -2.08 4.67
C PHE A 149 8.13 -1.71 6.02
N TRP A 150 8.06 -0.42 6.33
CA TRP A 150 7.68 0.09 7.67
C TRP A 150 6.15 0.09 7.91
N ASN A 151 5.49 -0.99 7.54
CA ASN A 151 4.08 -1.25 7.82
C ASN A 151 3.80 -2.76 7.93
N GLN A 152 2.84 -3.14 8.78
CA GLN A 152 2.48 -4.54 9.05
C GLN A 152 1.07 -4.90 8.57
N SER A 153 0.31 -3.96 7.98
CA SER A 153 -1.06 -4.24 7.57
C SER A 153 -1.09 -5.02 6.24
N PRO A 154 -1.88 -6.12 6.13
CA PRO A 154 -1.98 -6.91 4.90
C PRO A 154 -2.36 -6.06 3.68
N ARG A 155 -3.31 -5.13 3.84
CA ARG A 155 -3.70 -4.20 2.77
C ARG A 155 -2.55 -3.32 2.27
N ALA A 156 -1.64 -2.88 3.16
CA ALA A 156 -0.47 -2.12 2.73
C ALA A 156 0.57 -3.01 2.05
N HIS A 157 0.64 -4.29 2.41
CA HIS A 157 1.50 -5.27 1.75
C HIS A 157 1.01 -5.59 0.33
N GLU A 158 -0.30 -5.75 0.14
CA GLU A 158 -0.91 -5.93 -1.18
C GLU A 158 -0.59 -4.74 -2.10
N GLY A 159 -0.84 -3.52 -1.64
CA GLY A 159 -0.54 -2.32 -2.43
C GLY A 159 0.95 -2.09 -2.67
N LEU A 160 1.82 -2.53 -1.75
CA LEU A 160 3.25 -2.56 -2.00
C LEU A 160 3.61 -3.58 -3.09
N ALA A 161 3.12 -4.81 -2.98
CA ALA A 161 3.44 -5.89 -3.91
C ALA A 161 3.02 -5.53 -5.33
N GLU A 162 1.81 -5.00 -5.52
CA GLU A 162 1.32 -4.54 -6.82
C GLU A 162 2.23 -3.46 -7.43
N LEU A 163 2.51 -2.39 -6.68
CA LEU A 163 3.38 -1.31 -7.21
C LEU A 163 4.82 -1.80 -7.43
N PHE A 164 5.33 -2.67 -6.56
CA PHE A 164 6.67 -3.21 -6.67
C PHE A 164 6.82 -4.11 -7.90
N GLU A 165 5.91 -5.05 -8.11
CA GLU A 165 5.88 -5.94 -9.28
C GLU A 165 5.77 -5.11 -10.57
N ASP A 166 4.84 -4.15 -10.62
CA ASP A 166 4.70 -3.24 -11.74
C ASP A 166 5.99 -2.45 -12.03
N THR A 167 6.72 -2.05 -10.99
CA THR A 167 7.92 -1.20 -11.13
C THR A 167 9.16 -2.00 -11.48
N PHE A 168 9.37 -3.14 -10.83
CA PHE A 168 10.62 -3.87 -10.87
C PHE A 168 10.53 -5.17 -11.69
N GLU A 169 9.32 -5.63 -12.03
CA GLU A 169 9.06 -6.92 -12.67
C GLU A 169 9.64 -8.09 -11.85
N LEU A 170 9.53 -7.99 -10.53
CA LEU A 170 10.04 -8.92 -9.54
C LEU A 170 9.01 -9.11 -8.43
N ASP A 171 8.96 -10.30 -7.85
CA ASP A 171 7.95 -10.62 -6.83
C ASP A 171 8.47 -10.37 -5.42
N LEU A 172 7.57 -9.94 -4.53
CA LEU A 172 7.81 -9.88 -3.10
C LEU A 172 7.17 -11.07 -2.38
N VAL A 173 8.01 -11.86 -1.72
CA VAL A 173 7.56 -12.97 -0.87
C VAL A 173 7.66 -12.54 0.60
N PRO A 174 6.56 -12.45 1.35
CA PRO A 174 6.61 -12.10 2.76
C PRO A 174 7.47 -13.08 3.57
N GLU A 175 8.19 -12.57 4.56
CA GLU A 175 8.87 -13.45 5.51
C GLU A 175 7.86 -14.28 6.32
N SER A 176 8.12 -15.57 6.29
CA SER A 176 7.58 -16.61 7.16
C SER A 176 8.73 -17.51 7.65
N PRO A 177 8.53 -18.32 8.70
CA PRO A 177 9.53 -19.30 9.14
C PRO A 177 10.01 -20.20 7.99
N TYR A 178 9.11 -20.63 7.12
CA TYR A 178 9.44 -21.45 5.95
C TYR A 178 10.35 -20.70 4.96
N THR A 179 9.97 -19.47 4.59
CA THR A 179 10.79 -18.68 3.64
C THR A 179 12.15 -18.32 4.25
N ALA A 180 12.22 -17.99 5.54
CA ALA A 180 13.48 -17.74 6.23
C ALA A 180 14.37 -18.99 6.25
N ALA A 181 13.80 -20.17 6.51
CA ALA A 181 14.52 -21.43 6.43
C ALA A 181 15.07 -21.70 5.02
N ARG A 182 14.29 -21.40 3.96
CA ARG A 182 14.78 -21.51 2.58
C ARG A 182 15.98 -20.60 2.31
N GLU A 183 15.93 -19.35 2.74
CA GLU A 183 17.04 -18.41 2.54
C GLU A 183 18.29 -18.74 3.38
N LEU A 184 18.12 -19.47 4.50
CA LEU A 184 19.24 -19.99 5.30
C LEU A 184 19.96 -21.18 4.63
N GLY A 185 19.50 -21.65 3.47
CA GLY A 185 20.13 -22.75 2.73
C GLY A 185 19.88 -24.14 3.35
N LEU A 186 18.75 -24.32 4.04
CA LEU A 186 18.34 -25.64 4.54
C LEU A 186 18.20 -26.62 3.37
N THR A 187 18.56 -27.89 3.61
CA THR A 187 18.45 -28.95 2.61
C THR A 187 16.98 -29.22 2.26
N SER A 188 16.73 -29.84 1.11
CA SER A 188 15.36 -30.22 0.71
C SER A 188 14.66 -31.11 1.75
N GLU A 189 15.42 -31.98 2.43
CA GLU A 189 14.92 -32.81 3.53
C GLU A 189 14.50 -31.97 4.74
N GLN A 190 15.32 -30.99 5.13
CA GLN A 190 15.01 -30.07 6.22
C GLN A 190 13.82 -29.15 5.91
N LEU A 191 13.69 -28.72 4.64
CA LEU A 191 12.55 -27.94 4.19
C LEU A 191 11.25 -28.74 4.18
N ALA A 192 11.31 -30.02 3.77
CA ALA A 192 10.16 -30.92 3.86
C ALA A 192 9.70 -31.11 5.31
N ALA A 193 10.63 -31.18 6.27
CA ALA A 193 10.30 -31.23 7.69
C ALA A 193 9.60 -29.95 8.17
N PHE A 194 9.87 -28.78 7.59
CA PHE A 194 9.19 -27.53 7.91
C PHE A 194 7.73 -27.48 7.45
N GLU A 195 7.39 -28.15 6.34
CA GLU A 195 6.02 -28.15 5.80
C GLU A 195 5.00 -28.83 6.73
N VAL A 196 5.47 -29.78 7.54
CA VAL A 196 4.64 -30.52 8.49
C VAL A 196 4.60 -29.89 9.89
N LEU A 197 5.37 -28.82 10.13
CA LEU A 197 5.36 -28.13 11.41
C LEU A 197 4.03 -27.42 11.63
N LYS A 198 3.50 -27.55 12.84
CA LYS A 198 2.31 -26.84 13.29
C LYS A 198 2.69 -25.84 14.38
N PRO A 199 2.03 -24.68 14.46
CA PRO A 199 2.19 -23.78 15.58
C PRO A 199 1.91 -24.53 16.90
N THR A 200 2.88 -24.51 17.81
CA THR A 200 2.68 -24.97 19.18
C THR A 200 2.39 -23.77 20.06
N VAL A 201 1.51 -23.98 21.03
CA VAL A 201 1.16 -22.94 21.99
C VAL A 201 2.06 -23.05 23.21
N PHE A 202 2.72 -21.94 23.59
CA PHE A 202 3.66 -21.89 24.72
C PHE A 202 3.01 -21.49 26.05
N HIS A 203 1.72 -21.80 26.24
CA HIS A 203 1.07 -21.73 27.55
C HIS A 203 0.60 -23.12 27.97
N ALA A 204 0.54 -23.36 29.28
CA ALA A 204 -0.01 -24.60 29.81
C ALA A 204 -1.47 -24.72 29.37
N GLU A 205 -1.82 -25.78 28.63
CA GLU A 205 -3.21 -26.12 28.39
C GLU A 205 -3.88 -26.28 29.75
N SER A 206 -4.69 -25.30 30.14
CA SER A 206 -5.55 -25.45 31.29
C SER A 206 -6.55 -26.54 30.94
N THR A 207 -6.31 -27.75 31.43
CA THR A 207 -7.29 -28.83 31.52
C THR A 207 -8.42 -28.40 32.46
N LEU A 208 -9.23 -27.42 32.04
CA LEU A 208 -10.58 -27.22 32.57
C LEU A 208 -11.48 -28.24 31.90
N GLY A 209 -11.27 -29.49 32.31
CA GLY A 209 -11.96 -30.69 31.86
C GLY A 209 -12.03 -31.70 32.99
N GLY A 210 -12.53 -31.27 34.14
CA GLY A 210 -12.95 -32.11 35.25
C GLY A 210 -14.30 -31.61 35.73
N ALA A 211 -15.36 -32.24 35.24
CA ALA A 211 -16.75 -31.94 35.57
C ALA A 211 -17.09 -32.37 37.01
N LEU A 212 -18.01 -31.59 37.61
CA LEU A 212 -18.88 -31.87 38.76
C LEU A 212 -18.23 -31.92 40.16
#